data_AF-A0A429X757-F1
#
_entry.id   AF-A0A429X757-F1
#
_cell.length_a   1.000
_cell.length_b   1.000
_cell.length_c   1.000
_cell.angle_alpha   90.00
_cell.angle_beta   90.00
_cell.angle_gamma   90.00
#
_symmetry.space_group_name_H-M   'P 1'
#
loop_
_entity.id
_entity.type
_entity.pdbx_description
1 polymer ?
#
loop_
_entity_poly.entity_id
_entity_poly.type
_entity_poly.pdbx_seq_one_letter_code
_entity_poly.pdbx_strand_id
1 'polypeptide(L)'
;MFDYVFDTDIGIDFANLDDLTDEKLNQVEKKLGVKFPAAYVELMKKQNGGTLSYNEFHSNKVPDGEVDIDSIMGIDVEDGIGESNYLVEEWDIEKGFVLFAGDGHEWFAFDYREYKGDNPCVFYITDEGKPKKVAKDFESFLKNLKKPEFDDADEDDDGDFDRVYTKEEVEEYIEEGTSHFDISAGLEQFAKEKGHMEWFIKQSLKTIEIEEIDDISWTVGESVLIKLRVEPRENWPIDSLQKIVDHLMAVTEYEGVSDIVAQRLGKRIQRNILQ
;
A
#
# COMPACT_ATOMS: atom_id res chain seq x y z
N MET A 1 -7.12 13.91 -15.31
CA MET A 1 -6.66 12.51 -15.23
C MET A 1 -7.07 12.05 -13.83
N PHE A 2 -7.35 10.78 -13.61
CA PHE A 2 -8.02 10.32 -12.37
C PHE A 2 -7.07 10.18 -11.17
N ASP A 3 -5.91 10.81 -11.20
CA ASP A 3 -4.89 10.74 -10.16
C ASP A 3 -5.35 11.29 -8.80
N TYR A 4 -6.43 12.08 -8.78
CA TYR A 4 -7.07 12.56 -7.55
C TYR A 4 -7.73 11.45 -6.71
N VAL A 5 -7.91 10.24 -7.25
CA VAL A 5 -8.62 9.16 -6.54
C VAL A 5 -7.78 8.51 -5.45
N PHE A 6 -6.45 8.64 -5.51
CA PHE A 6 -5.58 8.06 -4.50
C PHE A 6 -5.55 8.93 -3.24
N ASP A 7 -5.32 8.27 -2.12
CA ASP A 7 -4.89 8.96 -0.92
C ASP A 7 -3.48 9.54 -1.11
N THR A 8 -3.30 10.78 -0.66
CA THR A 8 -2.05 11.53 -0.77
C THR A 8 -1.49 11.90 0.59
N ASP A 9 -2.05 11.36 1.67
CA ASP A 9 -1.56 11.61 3.02
C ASP A 9 -0.07 11.23 3.15
N ILE A 10 0.62 11.93 4.05
CA ILE A 10 2.09 11.96 4.15
C ILE A 10 2.66 10.58 4.59
N GLY A 11 1.81 9.67 5.04
CA GLY A 11 2.12 8.30 5.43
C GLY A 11 2.61 7.42 4.27
N ILE A 12 2.79 6.13 4.58
CA ILE A 12 3.22 5.14 3.59
C ILE A 12 2.03 4.34 3.13
N ASP A 13 1.67 4.52 1.87
CA ASP A 13 0.72 3.65 1.21
C ASP A 13 1.38 2.29 0.92
N PHE A 14 0.91 1.24 1.60
CA PHE A 14 1.35 -0.15 1.45
C PHE A 14 0.79 -0.84 0.20
N ALA A 15 -0.32 -0.33 -0.33
CA ALA A 15 -0.94 -0.81 -1.58
C ALA A 15 -0.27 -0.19 -2.82
N ASN A 16 0.43 0.94 -2.65
CA ASN A 16 1.26 1.50 -3.71
C ASN A 16 2.45 0.58 -4.00
N LEU A 17 2.76 0.32 -5.26
CA LEU A 17 3.93 -0.46 -5.67
C LEU A 17 5.00 0.47 -6.23
N ASP A 18 6.10 -0.11 -6.66
CA ASP A 18 7.15 0.65 -7.31
C ASP A 18 6.69 1.18 -8.66
N ASP A 19 7.28 2.30 -9.09
CA ASP A 19 6.99 2.92 -10.38
C ASP A 19 6.89 1.90 -11.51
N LEU A 20 5.78 2.00 -12.25
CA LEU A 20 5.51 1.12 -13.36
C LEU A 20 6.46 1.41 -14.52
N THR A 21 7.22 0.39 -14.92
CA THR A 21 8.03 0.41 -16.14
C THR A 21 7.31 -0.30 -17.29
N ASP A 22 7.59 0.09 -18.53
CA ASP A 22 7.06 -0.60 -19.71
C ASP A 22 7.52 -2.07 -19.76
N GLU A 23 8.69 -2.39 -19.19
CA GLU A 23 9.16 -3.78 -19.07
C GLU A 23 8.27 -4.59 -18.13
N LYS A 24 8.00 -4.09 -16.91
CA LYS A 24 7.08 -4.74 -15.96
C LYS A 24 5.70 -4.90 -16.58
N LEU A 25 5.14 -3.85 -17.18
CA LEU A 25 3.86 -3.89 -17.87
C LEU A 25 3.79 -5.04 -18.89
N ASN A 26 4.81 -5.14 -19.77
CA ASN A 26 4.86 -6.20 -20.78
C ASN A 26 4.99 -7.61 -20.18
N GLN A 27 5.73 -7.76 -19.07
CA GLN A 27 5.87 -9.04 -18.38
C GLN A 27 4.54 -9.48 -17.76
N VAL A 28 3.82 -8.59 -17.08
CA VAL A 28 2.53 -8.89 -16.44
C VAL A 28 1.45 -9.20 -17.49
N GLU A 29 1.31 -8.38 -18.53
CA GLU A 29 0.37 -8.63 -19.62
C GLU A 29 0.63 -9.99 -20.29
N LYS A 30 1.90 -10.37 -20.45
CA LYS A 30 2.29 -11.69 -20.98
C LYS A 30 1.97 -12.82 -20.01
N LYS A 31 2.19 -12.64 -18.69
CA LYS A 31 1.85 -13.61 -17.64
C LYS A 31 0.36 -13.91 -17.61
N LEU A 32 -0.47 -12.87 -17.67
CA LEU A 32 -1.93 -12.97 -17.62
C LEU A 32 -2.57 -13.26 -19.00
N GLY A 33 -1.84 -13.04 -20.08
CA GLY A 33 -2.32 -13.26 -21.45
C GLY A 33 -3.35 -12.22 -21.91
N VAL A 34 -3.32 -11.00 -21.37
CA VAL A 34 -4.28 -9.92 -21.63
C VAL A 34 -3.59 -8.61 -22.00
N LYS A 35 -4.36 -7.63 -22.47
CA LYS A 35 -3.94 -6.24 -22.64
C LYS A 35 -4.76 -5.35 -21.74
N PHE A 36 -4.12 -4.59 -20.84
CA PHE A 36 -4.83 -3.80 -19.84
C PHE A 36 -5.52 -2.55 -20.43
N PRO A 37 -6.62 -2.06 -19.80
CA PRO A 37 -7.20 -0.76 -20.11
C PRO A 37 -6.16 0.35 -20.14
N ALA A 38 -6.16 1.15 -21.20
CA ALA A 38 -5.30 2.32 -21.31
C ALA A 38 -5.47 3.25 -20.10
N ALA A 39 -6.71 3.47 -19.64
CA ALA A 39 -7.00 4.27 -18.46
C ALA A 39 -6.41 3.68 -17.17
N TYR A 40 -6.35 2.35 -17.04
CA TYR A 40 -5.72 1.69 -15.89
C TYR A 40 -4.19 1.87 -15.95
N VAL A 41 -3.57 1.60 -17.10
CA VAL A 41 -2.13 1.80 -17.29
C VAL A 41 -1.72 3.27 -17.07
N GLU A 42 -2.50 4.23 -17.56
CA GLU A 42 -2.23 5.66 -17.35
C GLU A 42 -2.31 6.04 -15.87
N LEU A 43 -3.28 5.49 -15.13
CA LEU A 43 -3.39 5.69 -13.68
C LEU A 43 -2.19 5.06 -12.95
N MET A 44 -1.83 3.82 -13.27
CA MET A 44 -0.68 3.11 -12.67
C MET A 44 0.67 3.76 -12.97
N LYS A 45 0.78 4.52 -14.08
CA LYS A 45 1.96 5.35 -14.40
C LYS A 45 2.04 6.62 -13.56
N LYS A 46 0.95 7.06 -12.93
CA LYS A 46 0.94 8.18 -11.97
C LYS A 46 1.29 7.69 -10.57
N GLN A 47 0.66 6.61 -10.15
CA GLN A 47 0.91 5.91 -8.90
C GLN A 47 0.55 4.44 -9.11
N ASN A 48 1.51 3.52 -8.89
CA ASN A 48 1.37 2.12 -9.30
C ASN A 48 0.59 1.32 -8.24
N GLY A 49 -0.71 1.58 -8.15
CA GLY A 49 -1.58 1.06 -7.10
C GLY A 49 -1.65 2.01 -5.91
N GLY A 50 -2.49 1.69 -4.94
CA GLY A 50 -2.60 2.48 -3.72
C GLY A 50 -3.99 2.56 -3.14
N THR A 51 -4.04 3.06 -1.91
CA THR A 51 -5.25 3.36 -1.16
C THR A 51 -6.02 4.50 -1.83
N LEU A 52 -7.35 4.39 -1.86
CA LEU A 52 -8.22 5.38 -2.49
C LEU A 52 -8.72 6.41 -1.47
N SER A 53 -8.61 7.70 -1.81
CA SER A 53 -9.36 8.79 -1.13
C SER A 53 -10.76 8.97 -1.71
N TYR A 54 -10.99 8.46 -2.92
CA TYR A 54 -12.31 8.30 -3.53
C TYR A 54 -12.62 6.81 -3.60
N ASN A 55 -12.97 6.23 -2.45
CA ASN A 55 -13.17 4.79 -2.24
C ASN A 55 -14.62 4.32 -2.34
N GLU A 56 -15.62 5.21 -2.32
CA GLU A 56 -17.03 4.79 -2.44
C GLU A 56 -17.42 4.56 -3.91
N PHE A 57 -17.66 3.31 -4.29
CA PHE A 57 -18.16 2.96 -5.62
C PHE A 57 -19.69 2.85 -5.64
N HIS A 58 -20.37 3.74 -6.37
CA HIS A 58 -21.82 3.70 -6.47
C HIS A 58 -22.33 3.01 -7.75
N SER A 59 -23.21 2.04 -7.57
CA SER A 59 -23.91 1.37 -8.67
C SER A 59 -25.15 0.63 -8.19
N ASN A 60 -26.23 0.65 -8.96
CA ASN A 60 -27.41 -0.18 -8.67
C ASN A 60 -27.19 -1.70 -8.85
N LYS A 61 -25.94 -2.10 -9.11
CA LYS A 61 -25.50 -3.49 -9.29
C LYS A 61 -24.74 -4.03 -8.09
N VAL A 62 -24.25 -3.18 -7.19
CA VAL A 62 -23.62 -3.59 -5.93
C VAL A 62 -24.65 -3.64 -4.80
N PRO A 63 -24.39 -4.33 -3.67
CA PRO A 63 -25.24 -4.28 -2.48
C PRO A 63 -25.52 -2.84 -2.06
N ASP A 64 -26.74 -2.56 -1.60
CA ASP A 64 -27.18 -1.24 -1.10
C ASP A 64 -26.97 -0.02 -2.03
N GLY A 65 -26.51 -0.23 -3.26
CA GLY A 65 -26.21 0.82 -4.23
C GLY A 65 -24.78 1.37 -4.14
N GLU A 66 -23.98 0.89 -3.19
CA GLU A 66 -22.69 1.44 -2.81
C GLU A 66 -21.79 0.37 -2.16
N VAL A 67 -20.49 0.47 -2.39
CA VAL A 67 -19.49 -0.42 -1.81
C VAL A 67 -18.16 0.31 -1.70
N ASP A 68 -17.44 0.07 -0.61
CA ASP A 68 -16.13 0.67 -0.37
C ASP A 68 -15.03 -0.11 -1.07
N ILE A 69 -14.02 0.62 -1.53
CA ILE A 69 -12.86 0.06 -2.22
C ILE A 69 -11.61 0.65 -1.59
N ASP A 70 -10.97 -0.13 -0.72
CA ASP A 70 -9.79 0.33 0.01
C ASP A 70 -8.66 0.76 -0.93
N SER A 71 -8.35 -0.08 -1.92
CA SER A 71 -7.22 0.15 -2.81
C SER A 71 -7.43 -0.39 -4.22
N ILE A 72 -6.67 0.18 -5.16
CA ILE A 72 -6.49 -0.39 -6.50
C ILE A 72 -5.14 -1.08 -6.54
N MET A 73 -5.12 -2.33 -7.01
CA MET A 73 -3.90 -3.10 -7.18
C MET A 73 -2.97 -2.44 -8.20
N GLY A 74 -1.68 -2.37 -7.88
CA GLY A 74 -0.65 -1.97 -8.83
C GLY A 74 -0.31 -3.06 -9.85
N ILE A 75 0.51 -2.71 -10.84
CA ILE A 75 1.07 -3.62 -11.84
C ILE A 75 2.45 -4.08 -11.40
N ASP A 76 2.53 -5.32 -10.94
CA ASP A 76 3.78 -6.07 -10.75
C ASP A 76 3.59 -7.54 -11.15
N VAL A 77 4.69 -8.28 -11.33
CA VAL A 77 4.66 -9.67 -11.79
C VAL A 77 4.35 -10.62 -10.65
N GLU A 78 4.88 -10.36 -9.46
CA GLU A 78 4.74 -11.23 -8.28
C GLU A 78 3.89 -10.57 -7.18
N ASP A 79 3.23 -9.47 -7.50
CA ASP A 79 2.43 -8.66 -6.57
C ASP A 79 1.30 -7.93 -7.33
N GLY A 80 0.34 -7.39 -6.60
CA GLY A 80 -0.80 -6.64 -7.15
C GLY A 80 -1.58 -7.44 -8.20
N ILE A 81 -1.89 -6.83 -9.34
CA ILE A 81 -2.68 -7.48 -10.40
C ILE A 81 -1.99 -8.73 -10.98
N GLY A 82 -0.67 -8.90 -10.78
CA GLY A 82 0.08 -10.10 -11.18
C GLY A 82 -0.33 -11.36 -10.43
N GLU A 83 -0.95 -11.22 -9.26
CA GLU A 83 -1.49 -12.31 -8.43
C GLU A 83 -2.87 -12.77 -8.88
N SER A 84 -3.50 -12.06 -9.83
CA SER A 84 -4.88 -12.32 -10.22
C SER A 84 -5.16 -13.77 -10.62
N ASN A 85 -4.22 -14.48 -11.26
CA ASN A 85 -4.44 -15.89 -11.60
C ASN A 85 -4.53 -16.79 -10.35
N TYR A 86 -3.71 -16.51 -9.34
CA TYR A 86 -3.73 -17.21 -8.06
C TYR A 86 -5.04 -16.91 -7.32
N LEU A 87 -5.40 -15.64 -7.19
CA LEU A 87 -6.64 -15.22 -6.52
C LEU A 87 -7.88 -15.79 -7.21
N VAL A 88 -7.92 -15.80 -8.55
CA VAL A 88 -9.03 -16.41 -9.29
C VAL A 88 -9.17 -17.90 -8.99
N GLU A 89 -8.06 -18.62 -8.80
CA GLU A 89 -8.07 -20.04 -8.44
C GLU A 89 -8.45 -20.27 -6.97
N GLU A 90 -7.86 -19.49 -6.05
CA GLU A 90 -8.08 -19.58 -4.60
C GLU A 90 -9.56 -19.33 -4.24
N TRP A 91 -10.18 -18.34 -4.88
CA TRP A 91 -11.56 -17.94 -4.61
C TRP A 91 -12.60 -18.60 -5.54
N ASP A 92 -12.20 -19.65 -6.29
CA ASP A 92 -13.05 -20.38 -7.26
C ASP A 92 -13.80 -19.45 -8.24
N ILE A 93 -13.15 -18.36 -8.65
CA ILE A 93 -13.68 -17.40 -9.61
C ILE A 93 -13.53 -17.97 -11.03
N GLU A 94 -14.51 -17.67 -11.89
CA GLU A 94 -14.47 -18.14 -13.28
C GLU A 94 -13.22 -17.61 -14.03
N LYS A 95 -12.49 -18.51 -14.68
CA LYS A 95 -11.30 -18.17 -15.47
C LYS A 95 -11.62 -17.14 -16.55
N GLY A 96 -10.74 -16.15 -16.70
CA GLY A 96 -10.88 -15.06 -17.67
C GLY A 96 -11.23 -13.72 -17.02
N PHE A 97 -11.54 -13.70 -15.72
CA PHE A 97 -11.48 -12.48 -14.94
C PHE A 97 -10.05 -12.12 -14.57
N VAL A 98 -9.76 -10.82 -14.51
CA VAL A 98 -8.52 -10.28 -13.95
C VAL A 98 -8.87 -9.29 -12.85
N LEU A 99 -8.56 -9.61 -11.60
CA LEU A 99 -8.92 -8.85 -10.40
C LEU A 99 -8.00 -7.65 -10.25
N PHE A 100 -8.54 -6.47 -9.94
CA PHE A 100 -7.74 -5.24 -9.78
C PHE A 100 -8.06 -4.46 -8.50
N ALA A 101 -9.08 -4.88 -7.73
CA ALA A 101 -9.39 -4.37 -6.40
C ALA A 101 -10.27 -5.40 -5.66
N GLY A 102 -10.16 -5.47 -4.34
CA GLY A 102 -10.93 -6.38 -3.49
C GLY A 102 -10.23 -6.66 -2.16
N ASP A 103 -10.98 -7.24 -1.23
CA ASP A 103 -10.58 -7.47 0.17
C ASP A 103 -10.55 -8.96 0.57
N GLY A 104 -10.91 -9.85 -0.36
CA GLY A 104 -11.08 -11.29 -0.12
C GLY A 104 -12.52 -11.75 -0.04
N HIS A 105 -13.49 -10.86 0.21
CA HIS A 105 -14.93 -11.19 0.21
C HIS A 105 -15.62 -10.71 -1.07
N GLU A 106 -15.08 -9.65 -1.65
CA GLU A 106 -15.55 -9.06 -2.88
C GLU A 106 -14.42 -8.58 -3.79
N TRP A 107 -14.68 -8.60 -5.09
CA TRP A 107 -13.69 -8.32 -6.10
C TRP A 107 -14.25 -7.47 -7.24
N PHE A 108 -13.46 -6.48 -7.66
CA PHE A 108 -13.62 -5.83 -8.94
C PHE A 108 -12.65 -6.42 -9.95
N ALA A 109 -13.18 -6.78 -11.12
CA ALA A 109 -12.44 -7.50 -12.14
C ALA A 109 -12.70 -6.98 -13.55
N PHE A 110 -11.66 -7.05 -14.38
CA PHE A 110 -11.79 -6.95 -15.83
C PHE A 110 -12.29 -8.27 -16.42
N ASP A 111 -13.30 -8.22 -17.28
CA ASP A 111 -13.85 -9.41 -17.94
C ASP A 111 -13.20 -9.69 -19.30
N TYR A 112 -12.33 -10.69 -19.36
CA TYR A 112 -11.70 -11.21 -20.59
C TYR A 112 -12.22 -12.58 -21.03
N ARG A 113 -13.26 -13.14 -20.39
CA ARG A 113 -13.77 -14.50 -20.69
C ARG A 113 -14.05 -14.70 -22.19
N GLU A 114 -14.66 -13.70 -22.81
CA GLU A 114 -14.97 -13.68 -24.25
C GLU A 114 -14.40 -12.44 -24.96
N TYR A 115 -13.48 -11.71 -24.33
CA TYR A 115 -12.94 -10.44 -24.85
C TYR A 115 -11.43 -10.51 -25.09
N LYS A 116 -10.98 -10.01 -26.24
CA LYS A 116 -9.57 -10.05 -26.68
C LYS A 116 -8.99 -8.67 -27.04
N GLY A 117 -9.65 -7.59 -26.61
CA GLY A 117 -9.17 -6.23 -26.79
C GLY A 117 -8.43 -5.71 -25.55
N ASP A 118 -8.27 -4.40 -25.50
CA ASP A 118 -7.56 -3.68 -24.45
C ASP A 118 -8.49 -2.84 -23.56
N ASN A 119 -9.81 -2.90 -23.74
CA ASN A 119 -10.76 -2.12 -22.95
C ASN A 119 -11.96 -2.98 -22.49
N PRO A 120 -11.73 -4.00 -21.63
CA PRO A 120 -12.77 -4.87 -21.09
C PRO A 120 -13.77 -4.11 -20.21
N CYS A 121 -14.92 -4.72 -19.97
CA CYS A 121 -15.88 -4.25 -18.98
C CYS A 121 -15.39 -4.55 -17.55
N VAL A 122 -15.91 -3.80 -16.58
CA VAL A 122 -15.66 -4.03 -15.16
C VAL A 122 -16.84 -4.78 -14.54
N PHE A 123 -16.51 -5.81 -13.77
CA PHE A 123 -17.44 -6.64 -13.02
C PHE A 123 -17.16 -6.52 -11.52
N TYR A 124 -18.23 -6.69 -10.76
CA TYR A 124 -18.20 -6.88 -9.32
C TYR A 124 -18.61 -8.33 -9.01
N ILE A 125 -17.85 -8.98 -8.16
CA ILE A 125 -17.92 -10.42 -7.83
C ILE A 125 -17.92 -10.53 -6.31
N THR A 126 -18.78 -11.40 -5.77
CA THR A 126 -18.84 -11.70 -4.34
C THR A 126 -18.90 -13.20 -4.15
N ASP A 127 -18.50 -13.70 -2.98
CA ASP A 127 -18.46 -15.13 -2.66
C ASP A 127 -19.82 -15.83 -2.88
N GLU A 128 -20.92 -15.14 -2.61
CA GLU A 128 -22.28 -15.70 -2.69
C GLU A 128 -23.03 -15.31 -3.99
N GLY A 129 -22.40 -14.48 -4.83
CA GLY A 129 -23.06 -13.78 -5.91
C GLY A 129 -22.66 -14.24 -7.31
N LYS A 130 -23.56 -14.05 -8.28
CA LYS A 130 -23.14 -14.10 -9.69
C LYS A 130 -22.38 -12.82 -10.05
N PRO A 131 -21.29 -12.89 -10.83
CA PRO A 131 -20.60 -11.71 -11.35
C PRO A 131 -21.57 -10.73 -12.03
N LYS A 132 -21.52 -9.46 -11.65
CA LYS A 132 -22.36 -8.40 -12.21
C LYS A 132 -21.51 -7.38 -12.93
N LYS A 133 -21.84 -7.08 -14.18
CA LYS A 133 -21.23 -5.95 -14.90
C LYS A 133 -21.64 -4.64 -14.24
N VAL A 134 -20.66 -3.88 -13.75
CA VAL A 134 -20.87 -2.60 -13.04
C VAL A 134 -20.45 -1.39 -13.86
N ALA A 135 -19.49 -1.54 -14.78
CA ALA A 135 -19.10 -0.49 -15.71
C ALA A 135 -18.79 -1.05 -17.11
N LYS A 136 -18.89 -0.19 -18.13
CA LYS A 136 -18.59 -0.57 -19.53
C LYS A 136 -17.09 -0.63 -19.83
N ASP A 137 -16.29 0.06 -19.04
CA ASP A 137 -14.83 0.19 -19.13
C ASP A 137 -14.29 0.74 -17.79
N PHE A 138 -12.97 0.72 -17.61
CA PHE A 138 -12.32 1.21 -16.39
C PHE A 138 -12.51 2.72 -16.18
N GLU A 139 -12.54 3.50 -17.26
CA GLU A 139 -12.76 4.95 -17.17
C GLU A 139 -14.15 5.28 -16.58
N SER A 140 -15.17 4.51 -16.97
CA SER A 140 -16.53 4.65 -16.44
C SER A 140 -16.64 4.16 -15.00
N PHE A 141 -15.81 3.19 -14.61
CA PHE A 141 -15.70 2.76 -13.21
C PHE A 141 -15.15 3.89 -12.34
N LEU A 142 -14.02 4.51 -12.73
CA LEU A 142 -13.42 5.61 -11.97
C LEU A 142 -14.35 6.84 -11.81
N LYS A 143 -15.22 7.09 -12.80
CA LYS A 143 -16.21 8.19 -12.72
C LYS A 143 -17.32 7.95 -11.70
N ASN A 144 -17.50 6.72 -11.25
CA ASN A 144 -18.50 6.34 -10.24
C ASN A 144 -17.91 6.26 -8.83
N LEU A 145 -16.58 6.43 -8.70
CA LEU A 145 -15.94 6.61 -7.40
C LEU A 145 -16.25 7.99 -6.83
N LYS A 146 -16.63 8.03 -5.57
CA LYS A 146 -16.84 9.25 -4.81
C LYS A 146 -15.95 9.27 -3.58
N LYS A 147 -15.71 10.48 -3.11
CA LYS A 147 -15.08 10.71 -1.82
C LYS A 147 -16.16 10.48 -0.76
N PRO A 148 -15.85 9.78 0.35
CA PRO A 148 -16.81 9.58 1.40
C PRO A 148 -17.36 10.89 1.93
N GLU A 149 -18.67 10.89 2.18
CA GLU A 149 -19.33 11.97 2.91
C GLU A 149 -19.08 11.75 4.42
N PHE A 150 -17.88 12.09 4.90
CA PHE A 150 -17.67 12.26 6.33
C PHE A 150 -18.46 13.48 6.78
N ASP A 151 -19.47 13.31 7.66
CA ASP A 151 -19.95 14.41 8.48
C ASP A 151 -18.75 14.83 9.35
N ASP A 152 -18.34 16.11 9.27
CA ASP A 152 -17.24 16.73 10.05
C ASP A 152 -17.49 16.69 11.60
N ALA A 153 -18.33 15.77 12.09
CA ALA A 153 -18.82 15.69 13.46
C ALA A 153 -18.05 14.70 14.35
N ASP A 154 -17.26 13.80 13.75
CA ASP A 154 -16.26 13.02 14.48
C ASP A 154 -14.90 13.71 14.28
N GLU A 155 -14.77 14.91 14.86
CA GLU A 155 -13.47 15.29 15.44
C GLU A 155 -13.15 14.17 16.43
N ASP A 156 -12.37 13.18 15.97
CA ASP A 156 -11.75 12.19 16.84
C ASP A 156 -11.11 12.94 18.00
N ASP A 157 -11.68 12.76 19.19
CA ASP A 157 -11.23 13.31 20.48
C ASP A 157 -9.69 13.32 20.53
N ASP A 158 -9.11 14.49 20.19
CA ASP A 158 -7.68 14.79 20.04
C ASP A 158 -6.97 14.83 21.40
N GLY A 159 -7.40 13.99 22.32
CA GLY A 159 -6.73 13.65 23.55
C GLY A 159 -5.52 12.76 23.29
N ASP A 160 -4.38 13.41 22.98
CA ASP A 160 -2.97 12.94 23.06
C ASP A 160 -2.17 13.00 21.73
N PHE A 161 -2.74 13.45 20.61
CA PHE A 161 -2.02 13.61 19.33
C PHE A 161 -1.08 14.83 19.27
N ASP A 162 -1.25 15.81 20.17
CA ASP A 162 -0.43 17.03 20.24
C ASP A 162 0.79 16.90 21.19
N ARG A 163 1.06 15.69 21.69
CA ARG A 163 2.21 15.43 22.54
C ARG A 163 3.51 15.54 21.73
N VAL A 164 4.39 16.42 22.17
CA VAL A 164 5.74 16.57 21.61
C VAL A 164 6.72 15.78 22.46
N TYR A 165 7.38 14.80 21.84
CA TYR A 165 8.39 13.95 22.47
C TYR A 165 9.77 14.59 22.41
N THR A 166 10.50 14.52 23.52
CA THR A 166 11.93 14.80 23.58
C THR A 166 12.75 13.58 23.15
N LYS A 167 14.03 13.78 22.82
CA LYS A 167 14.91 12.66 22.44
C LYS A 167 15.14 11.71 23.60
N GLU A 168 15.27 12.27 24.80
CA GLU A 168 15.49 11.53 26.03
C GLU A 168 14.31 10.62 26.34
N GLU A 169 13.07 11.10 26.17
CA GLU A 169 11.87 10.26 26.33
C GLU A 169 11.81 9.14 25.29
N VAL A 170 12.05 9.43 24.01
CA VAL A 170 12.06 8.39 22.97
C VAL A 170 13.15 7.35 23.25
N GLU A 171 14.34 7.77 23.68
CA GLU A 171 15.41 6.86 24.09
C GLU A 171 15.01 5.98 25.28
N GLU A 172 14.36 6.55 26.30
CA GLU A 172 13.88 5.82 27.47
C GLU A 172 12.83 4.78 27.09
N TYR A 173 11.81 5.15 26.30
CA TYR A 173 10.78 4.21 25.86
C TYR A 173 11.36 3.07 25.02
N ILE A 174 12.30 3.35 24.12
CA ILE A 174 12.99 2.32 23.32
C ILE A 174 13.85 1.41 24.20
N GLU A 175 14.56 1.96 25.19
CA GLU A 175 15.44 1.19 26.08
C GLU A 175 14.66 0.30 27.04
N GLU A 176 13.50 0.77 27.52
CA GLU A 176 12.63 0.00 28.39
C GLU A 176 11.73 -0.98 27.63
N GLY A 177 11.44 -0.72 26.35
CA GLY A 177 10.48 -1.50 25.56
C GLY A 177 9.05 -1.42 26.11
N THR A 178 8.72 -0.38 26.88
CA THR A 178 7.54 -0.33 27.75
C THR A 178 6.29 0.27 27.10
N SER A 179 6.38 0.84 25.89
CA SER A 179 5.23 1.39 25.17
C SER A 179 5.43 1.40 23.64
N HIS A 180 4.71 0.55 22.92
CA HIS A 180 4.68 0.60 21.45
C HIS A 180 4.17 1.97 20.96
N PHE A 181 3.10 2.49 21.56
CA PHE A 181 2.52 3.76 21.15
C PHE A 181 3.50 4.93 21.24
N ASP A 182 4.16 5.12 22.39
CA ASP A 182 5.10 6.23 22.58
C ASP A 182 6.35 6.09 21.70
N ILE A 183 6.83 4.87 21.46
CA ILE A 183 7.94 4.61 20.53
C ILE A 183 7.54 4.99 19.11
N SER A 184 6.37 4.54 18.64
CA SER A 184 5.88 4.80 17.29
C SER A 184 5.61 6.29 17.08
N ALA A 185 4.91 6.95 18.00
CA ALA A 185 4.64 8.39 17.93
C ALA A 185 5.93 9.22 17.95
N GLY A 186 6.89 8.85 18.82
CA GLY A 186 8.18 9.52 18.88
C GLY A 186 9.01 9.36 17.60
N LEU A 187 9.08 8.15 17.04
CA LEU A 187 9.74 7.90 15.76
C LEU A 187 9.08 8.66 14.62
N GLU A 188 7.75 8.64 14.53
CA GLU A 188 7.02 9.36 13.48
C GLU A 188 7.26 10.87 13.55
N GLN A 189 7.26 11.46 14.75
CA GLN A 189 7.57 12.88 14.96
C GLN A 189 8.96 13.22 14.41
N PHE A 190 10.00 12.51 14.86
CA PHE A 190 11.37 12.78 14.44
C PHE A 190 11.66 12.37 12.99
N ALA A 191 10.83 11.51 12.39
CA ALA A 191 10.88 11.17 10.97
C ALA A 191 10.47 12.38 10.10
N LYS A 192 9.43 13.11 10.50
CA LYS A 192 8.91 14.28 9.78
C LYS A 192 9.79 15.53 9.96
N GLU A 193 10.53 15.62 11.07
CA GLU A 193 11.43 16.75 11.35
C GLU A 193 12.72 16.72 10.50
N LYS A 194 13.24 17.90 10.15
CA LYS A 194 14.56 18.03 9.51
C LYS A 194 15.68 18.05 10.56
N GLY A 195 16.78 17.35 10.28
CA GLY A 195 17.95 17.16 11.12
C GLY A 195 17.99 15.76 11.75
N HIS A 196 18.91 15.55 12.67
CA HIS A 196 18.94 14.35 13.53
C HIS A 196 19.09 12.99 12.83
N MET A 197 19.49 12.94 11.56
CA MET A 197 19.54 11.71 10.76
C MET A 197 20.31 10.57 11.44
N GLU A 198 21.55 10.81 11.90
CA GLU A 198 22.34 9.78 12.58
C GLU A 198 21.69 9.29 13.89
N TRP A 199 21.13 10.21 14.67
CA TRP A 199 20.45 9.88 15.91
C TRP A 199 19.19 9.06 15.63
N PHE A 200 18.38 9.49 14.66
CA PHE A 200 17.13 8.85 14.29
C PHE A 200 17.39 7.42 13.81
N ILE A 201 18.31 7.22 12.86
CA ILE A 201 18.65 5.87 12.38
C ILE A 201 19.23 4.98 13.47
N LYS A 202 19.98 5.55 14.43
CA LYS A 202 20.46 4.80 15.60
C LYS A 202 19.28 4.33 16.47
N GLN A 203 18.28 5.17 16.71
CA GLN A 203 17.11 4.75 17.49
C GLN A 203 16.28 3.72 16.72
N SER A 204 16.04 3.93 15.42
CA SER A 204 15.36 2.95 14.57
C SER A 204 16.01 1.57 14.62
N LEU A 205 17.36 1.49 14.63
CA LEU A 205 18.09 0.23 14.78
C LEU A 205 17.91 -0.43 16.15
N LYS A 206 17.81 0.35 17.22
CA LYS A 206 17.48 -0.21 18.54
C LYS A 206 16.04 -0.72 18.58
N THR A 207 15.11 0.02 17.97
CA THR A 207 13.68 -0.30 17.99
C THR A 207 13.36 -1.62 17.30
N ILE A 208 14.02 -1.95 16.18
CA ILE A 208 13.82 -3.25 15.51
C ILE A 208 14.34 -4.46 16.31
N GLU A 209 15.14 -4.23 17.36
CA GLU A 209 15.62 -5.29 18.26
C GLU A 209 14.63 -5.61 19.40
N ILE A 210 13.52 -4.86 19.52
CA ILE A 210 12.49 -5.11 20.54
C ILE A 210 11.58 -6.24 20.05
N GLU A 211 11.74 -7.43 20.62
CA GLU A 211 11.00 -8.63 20.22
C GLU A 211 9.54 -8.64 20.71
N GLU A 212 9.21 -7.88 21.75
CA GLU A 212 7.90 -7.90 22.39
C GLU A 212 6.83 -7.04 21.70
N ILE A 213 7.17 -6.35 20.60
CA ILE A 213 6.26 -5.44 19.90
C ILE A 213 5.96 -5.99 18.50
N ASP A 214 4.73 -6.48 18.32
CA ASP A 214 4.19 -6.86 17.01
C ASP A 214 4.21 -5.64 16.07
N ASP A 215 4.52 -5.88 14.79
CA ASP A 215 4.56 -4.89 13.70
C ASP A 215 5.58 -3.74 13.84
N ILE A 216 6.48 -3.78 14.84
CA ILE A 216 7.49 -2.72 15.05
C ILE A 216 8.39 -2.49 13.84
N SER A 217 8.60 -3.54 13.04
CA SER A 217 9.34 -3.48 11.79
C SER A 217 8.64 -2.58 10.76
N TRP A 218 7.31 -2.54 10.75
CA TRP A 218 6.55 -1.68 9.85
C TRP A 218 6.74 -0.22 10.24
N THR A 219 6.52 0.12 11.52
CA THR A 219 6.74 1.47 12.06
C THR A 219 8.13 2.00 11.74
N VAL A 220 9.17 1.18 11.94
CA VAL A 220 10.54 1.59 11.64
C VAL A 220 10.74 1.80 10.15
N GLY A 221 10.32 0.85 9.30
CA GLY A 221 10.47 0.98 7.86
C GLY A 221 9.74 2.19 7.29
N GLU A 222 8.57 2.50 7.82
CA GLU A 222 7.78 3.68 7.47
C GLU A 222 8.47 4.98 7.87
N SER A 223 8.82 5.08 9.16
CA SER A 223 9.47 6.26 9.72
C SER A 223 10.80 6.55 9.01
N VAL A 224 11.56 5.51 8.64
CA VAL A 224 12.79 5.67 7.85
C VAL A 224 12.51 6.23 6.47
N LEU A 225 11.53 5.70 5.74
CA LEU A 225 11.18 6.21 4.40
C LEU A 225 10.68 7.67 4.45
N ILE A 226 9.90 8.04 5.47
CA ILE A 226 9.52 9.45 5.71
C ILE A 226 10.78 10.29 5.94
N LYS A 227 11.70 9.83 6.80
CA LYS A 227 12.94 10.55 7.10
C LYS A 227 13.80 10.80 5.86
N LEU A 228 13.90 9.81 4.98
CA LEU A 228 14.65 9.93 3.72
C LEU A 228 14.05 10.99 2.79
N ARG A 229 12.74 11.26 2.84
CA ARG A 229 12.10 12.32 2.03
C ARG A 229 12.46 13.73 2.50
N VAL A 230 12.77 13.93 3.78
CA VAL A 230 13.04 15.25 4.38
C VAL A 230 14.53 15.56 4.56
N GLU A 231 15.39 14.53 4.57
CA GLU A 231 16.84 14.68 4.70
C GLU A 231 17.56 14.63 3.34
N PRO A 232 18.53 15.53 3.09
CA PRO A 232 19.35 15.44 1.90
C PRO A 232 20.23 14.18 1.96
N ARG A 233 20.39 13.52 0.81
CA ARG A 233 21.09 12.25 0.66
C ARG A 233 22.51 12.22 1.23
N GLU A 234 23.22 13.33 1.16
CA GLU A 234 24.58 13.50 1.71
C GLU A 234 24.68 13.23 3.23
N ASN A 235 23.56 13.30 3.96
CA ASN A 235 23.50 13.04 5.39
C ASN A 235 23.12 11.59 5.74
N TRP A 236 22.83 10.74 4.75
CA TRP A 236 22.30 9.41 5.00
C TRP A 236 23.40 8.44 5.47
N PRO A 237 23.26 7.80 6.65
CA PRO A 237 24.20 6.80 7.14
C PRO A 237 23.94 5.45 6.44
N ILE A 238 24.44 5.32 5.21
CA ILE A 238 24.14 4.20 4.30
C ILE A 238 24.37 2.82 4.94
N ASP A 239 25.48 2.61 5.66
CA ASP A 239 25.77 1.33 6.30
C ASP A 239 24.74 0.96 7.38
N SER A 240 24.24 1.96 8.13
CA SER A 240 23.20 1.75 9.14
C SER A 240 21.83 1.54 8.51
N LEU A 241 21.52 2.27 7.44
CA LEU A 241 20.30 2.05 6.66
C LEU A 241 20.27 0.65 6.03
N GLN A 242 21.41 0.14 5.57
CA GLN A 242 21.51 -1.21 5.02
C GLN A 242 21.18 -2.28 6.07
N LYS A 243 21.58 -2.09 7.33
CA LYS A 243 21.21 -3.02 8.42
C LYS A 243 19.69 -3.04 8.66
N ILE A 244 19.03 -1.89 8.57
CA ILE A 244 17.57 -1.82 8.65
C ILE A 244 16.95 -2.59 7.48
N VAL A 245 17.45 -2.39 6.25
CA VAL A 245 17.00 -3.17 5.09
C VAL A 245 17.15 -4.66 5.32
N ASP A 246 18.33 -5.11 5.75
CA ASP A 246 18.63 -6.52 5.95
C ASP A 246 17.69 -7.15 6.99
N HIS A 247 17.38 -6.41 8.07
CA HIS A 247 16.38 -6.82 9.06
C HIS A 247 14.98 -6.93 8.45
N LEU A 248 14.48 -5.86 7.81
CA LEU A 248 13.16 -5.82 7.19
C LEU A 248 12.97 -6.93 6.14
N MET A 249 14.04 -7.28 5.43
CA MET A 249 14.03 -8.36 4.44
C MET A 249 13.97 -9.75 5.08
N ALA A 250 14.38 -9.89 6.34
CA ALA A 250 14.46 -11.15 7.08
C ALA A 250 13.27 -11.38 8.03
N VAL A 251 12.38 -10.39 8.22
CA VAL A 251 11.21 -10.52 9.09
C VAL A 251 10.27 -11.63 8.59
N THR A 252 9.82 -12.46 9.53
CA THR A 252 8.86 -13.53 9.29
C THR A 252 7.73 -13.44 10.31
N GLU A 253 6.50 -13.66 9.84
CA GLU A 253 5.30 -13.83 10.66
C GLU A 253 5.23 -15.23 11.30
N TYR A 254 4.08 -15.54 11.90
CA TYR A 254 3.77 -16.85 12.47
C TYR A 254 3.99 -17.99 11.44
N GLU A 255 4.55 -19.10 11.89
CA GLU A 255 4.96 -20.26 11.06
C GLU A 255 6.11 -20.02 10.06
N GLY A 256 6.82 -18.88 10.16
CA GLY A 256 8.00 -18.61 9.33
C GLY A 256 7.66 -18.16 7.91
N VAL A 257 6.42 -17.74 7.68
CA VAL A 257 6.00 -17.04 6.46
C VAL A 257 6.66 -15.68 6.43
N SER A 258 7.19 -15.27 5.28
CA SER A 258 7.79 -13.94 5.12
C SER A 258 6.77 -12.83 5.33
N ASP A 259 7.14 -11.82 6.12
CA ASP A 259 6.35 -10.59 6.26
C ASP A 259 6.51 -9.75 4.98
N ILE A 260 5.48 -9.77 4.14
CA ILE A 260 5.50 -9.10 2.83
C ILE A 260 5.59 -7.58 3.01
N VAL A 261 4.95 -7.04 4.03
CA VAL A 261 4.88 -5.61 4.30
C VAL A 261 6.25 -5.08 4.70
N ALA A 262 6.91 -5.72 5.67
CA ALA A 262 8.28 -5.41 6.07
C ALA A 262 9.24 -5.51 4.87
N GLN A 263 9.14 -6.58 4.07
CA GLN A 263 9.98 -6.74 2.88
C GLN A 263 9.75 -5.66 1.83
N ARG A 264 8.50 -5.20 1.61
CA ARG A 264 8.21 -4.07 0.71
C ARG A 264 8.88 -2.79 1.20
N LEU A 265 8.78 -2.48 2.50
CA LEU A 265 9.47 -1.33 3.11
C LEU A 265 10.99 -1.44 2.92
N GLY A 266 11.57 -2.61 3.20
CA GLY A 266 13.00 -2.88 3.00
C GLY A 266 13.44 -2.66 1.56
N LYS A 267 12.71 -3.19 0.57
CA LYS A 267 12.98 -2.98 -0.86
C LYS A 267 12.92 -1.50 -1.24
N ARG A 268 11.94 -0.75 -0.74
CA ARG A 268 11.81 0.70 -0.98
C ARG A 268 13.00 1.48 -0.41
N ILE A 269 13.44 1.17 0.80
CA ILE A 269 14.62 1.80 1.41
C ILE A 269 15.87 1.43 0.60
N GLN A 270 16.04 0.16 0.23
CA GLN A 270 17.17 -0.32 -0.57
C GLN A 270 17.31 0.45 -1.89
N ARG A 271 16.20 0.73 -2.59
CA ARG A 271 16.24 1.52 -3.84
C ARG A 271 16.67 2.95 -3.60
N ASN A 272 16.17 3.59 -2.55
CA ASN A 272 16.61 4.92 -2.17
C ASN A 272 18.12 4.93 -1.95
N ILE A 273 18.68 3.93 -1.25
CA ILE A 273 20.13 3.80 -1.04
C ILE A 273 20.92 3.66 -2.36
N LEU A 274 20.37 3.00 -3.38
CA LEU A 274 21.10 2.67 -4.62
C LEU A 274 21.07 3.75 -5.71
N GLN A 275 20.12 4.70 -5.67
CA GLN A 275 19.97 5.79 -6.66
C GLN A 275 20.95 6.94 -6.44
#